data_AF-A0AAV1U8I8-F1
#
_entry.id   AF-A0AAV1U8I8-F1
#
_cell.length_a   1.000
_cell.length_b   1.000
_cell.length_c   1.000
_cell.angle_alpha   90.00
_cell.angle_beta   90.00
_cell.angle_gamma   90.00
#
_symmetry.space_group_name_H-M   'P 1'
#
loop_
_entity.id
_entity.type
_entity.pdbx_description
1 polymer ?
#
loop_
_entity_poly.entity_id
_entity_poly.type
_entity_poly.pdbx_seq_one_letter_code
_entity_poly.pdbx_strand_id
1 'polypeptide(L)' 'MGPLKNPSKGGAKYALTFVDDYSRYFVVYLLKGKSEVAVKLREFKTVYEKQ' A
#
# COMPACT_ATOMS: atom_id res chain seq x y z
N MET A 1 -7.63 2.87 7.92
CA MET A 1 -8.30 1.60 8.23
C MET A 1 -7.69 0.94 9.46
N GLY A 2 -8.48 0.16 10.21
CA GLY A 2 -7.98 -0.74 11.24
C GLY A 2 -7.26 -1.96 10.66
N PRO A 3 -6.63 -2.80 11.48
CA PRO A 3 -6.08 -4.07 11.02
C PRO A 3 -7.18 -4.98 10.45
N LEU A 4 -6.82 -5.77 9.43
CA LEU A 4 -7.63 -6.88 8.91
C LEU A 4 -7.96 -7.84 10.07
N LYS A 5 -9.24 -8.24 10.16
CA LYS A 5 -9.71 -9.17 11.20
C LYS A 5 -8.92 -10.48 11.20
N ASN A 6 -8.64 -10.99 10.00
CA ASN A 6 -7.77 -12.13 9.78
C ASN A 6 -6.55 -11.68 8.95
N PRO A 7 -5.31 -11.96 9.38
CA PRO A 7 -4.15 -11.69 8.56
C PRO A 7 -4.22 -12.43 7.22
N SER A 8 -3.57 -11.90 6.19
CA SER A 8 -3.42 -12.62 4.92
C SER A 8 -2.59 -13.91 5.12
N LYS A 9 -2.58 -14.80 4.12
CA LYS A 9 -1.69 -15.98 4.13
C LYS A 9 -0.21 -15.60 4.33
N GLY A 10 0.21 -14.40 3.92
CA GLY A 10 1.55 -13.85 4.12
C GLY A 10 1.74 -13.07 5.43
N GLY A 11 0.75 -13.07 6.33
CA GLY A 11 0.79 -12.38 7.62
C GLY A 11 0.53 -10.87 7.54
N ALA A 12 0.09 -10.34 6.40
CA ALA A 12 -0.24 -8.93 6.27
C ALA A 12 -1.52 -8.60 7.07
N LYS A 13 -1.50 -7.49 7.79
CA LYS A 13 -2.60 -7.01 8.64
C LYS A 13 -3.19 -5.70 8.14
N TYR A 14 -2.58 -5.04 7.16
CA TYR A 14 -3.07 -3.80 6.60
C TYR A 14 -2.99 -3.82 5.08
N ALA A 15 -3.89 -3.09 4.43
CA ALA A 15 -3.81 -2.74 3.02
C ALA A 15 -3.55 -1.23 2.92
N LEU A 16 -2.57 -0.86 2.11
CA LEU A 16 -2.29 0.53 1.72
C LEU A 16 -2.64 0.68 0.25
N THR A 17 -3.59 1.56 -0.04
CA THR A 17 -4.04 1.82 -1.41
C THR A 17 -3.69 3.24 -1.80
N PHE A 18 -2.98 3.38 -2.92
CA PHE A 18 -2.83 4.65 -3.62
C PHE A 18 -3.86 4.69 -4.75
N VAL A 19 -4.63 5.78 -4.82
CA VAL A 19 -5.67 5.98 -5.82
C VAL A 19 -5.40 7.33 -6.48
N ASP A 20 -5.32 7.33 -7.80
CA ASP A 20 -5.34 8.56 -8.58
C ASP A 20 -6.77 8.86 -9.03
N ASP A 21 -7.28 10.01 -8.59
CA ASP A 21 -8.67 10.39 -8.84
C ASP A 21 -8.94 10.70 -10.33
N TYR A 22 -7.91 11.14 -11.07
CA TYR A 22 -8.03 11.50 -12.48
C TYR A 22 -8.03 10.27 -13.39
N SER A 23 -6.96 9.46 -13.36
CA SER A 23 -6.84 8.29 -14.24
C SER A 23 -7.62 7.07 -13.75
N ARG A 24 -8.16 7.12 -12.53
CA ARG A 24 -8.75 5.96 -11.82
C ARG A 24 -7.76 4.82 -11.59
N TYR A 25 -6.47 5.06 -11.82
CA TYR A 25 -5.42 4.10 -11.53
C TYR A 25 -5.28 3.90 -10.02
N PHE A 26 -5.05 2.67 -9.60
CA PHE A 26 -4.81 2.37 -8.19
C PHE A 26 -3.78 1.26 -8.02
N VAL A 27 -3.04 1.34 -6.92
CA VAL A 27 -2.05 0.34 -6.51
C VAL A 27 -2.31 -0.05 -5.07
N VAL A 28 -2.22 -1.35 -4.77
CA VAL A 28 -2.43 -1.90 -3.43
C VAL A 28 -1.16 -2.58 -2.94
N TYR A 29 -0.74 -2.22 -1.73
CA TYR A 29 0.34 -2.87 -0.98
C TYR A 29 -0.20 -3.56 0.27
N LEU A 30 0.22 -4.82 0.49
CA LEU A 30 -0.07 -5.57 1.71
C LEU A 30 1.05 -5.34 2.74
N LEU A 31 0.69 -4.87 3.93
CA LEU A 31 1.64 -4.53 4.99
C LEU A 31 1.43 -5.41 6.22
N LYS A 32 2.52 -5.80 6.90
CA LYS A 32 2.43 -6.49 8.19
C LYS A 32 2.24 -5.50 9.34
N GLY A 33 2.80 -4.29 9.22
CA GLY A 33 2.66 -3.20 10.19
C GLY A 33 2.48 -1.82 9.53
N LYS A 34 1.93 -0.86 10.28
CA LYS A 34 1.78 0.54 9.83
C LYS A 34 3.12 1.27 9.63
N SER A 35 4.19 0.81 10.27
CA SER A 35 5.54 1.36 10.10
C SER A 35 6.08 1.20 8.68
N GLU A 36 5.57 0.23 7.91
CA GLU A 36 5.98 -0.01 6.52
C GLU A 36 5.46 1.04 5.53
N VAL A 37 4.48 1.88 5.93
CA VAL A 37 3.85 2.87 5.06
C VAL A 37 4.87 3.84 4.46
N ALA A 38 5.80 4.36 5.28
CA ALA A 38 6.79 5.32 4.81
C ALA A 38 7.73 4.72 3.75
N VAL A 39 8.06 3.43 3.88
CA VAL A 39 8.90 2.71 2.92
C VAL A 39 8.14 2.51 1.61
N LYS A 40 6.90 1.99 1.68
CA LYS A 40 6.08 1.77 0.48
C LYS A 40 5.69 3.06 -0.24
N LEU A 41 5.55 4.16 0.48
CA LEU A 41 5.35 5.48 -0.11
C LEU A 41 6.56 5.94 -0.93
N ARG A 42 7.79 5.73 -0.43
CA ARG A 42 9.02 6.07 -1.16
C ARG A 42 9.22 5.20 -2.39
N GLU A 43 8.96 3.89 -2.26
CA GLU A 43 8.97 2.97 -3.40
C GLU A 43 7.96 3.41 -4.47
N PHE A 44 6.72 3.71 -4.07
CA PHE A 44 5.68 4.17 -4.98
C PHE A 44 6.10 5.44 -5.74
N LYS A 45 6.62 6.46 -5.05
CA LYS A 45 7.14 7.68 -5.69
C LYS A 45 8.22 7.38 -6.73
N THR A 46 9.17 6.51 -6.40
CA THR A 46 10.27 6.16 -7.32
C THR A 46 9.77 5.46 -8.59
N VAL A 47 8.73 4.63 -8.46
CA VAL A 47 8.09 3.97 -9.61
C VAL A 47 7.31 4.99 -10.44
N TYR A 48 6.53 5.85 -9.78
CA TYR A 48 5.66 6.83 -10.43
C TYR A 48 6.44 7.92 -11.18
N GLU A 49 7.55 8.40 -10.61
CA GLU A 49 8.42 9.40 -11.26
C GLU A 49 9.20 8.85 -12.46
N LYS A 50 9.31 7.52 -12.59
CA LYS A 50 10.00 6.85 -13.70
C LYS A 50 9.06 6.36 -14.80
N GLN A 51 7.77 6.68 -14.70
CA GLN A 51 6.75 6.29 -15.67
C GLN A 51 6.60 7.31 -16.80
#